data_AF-A0A929C8S8-F1
#
_entry.id   AF-A0A929C8S8-F1
#
_cell.length_a   1.000
_cell.length_b   1.000
_cell.length_c   1.000
_cell.angle_alpha   90.00
_cell.angle_beta   90.00
_cell.angle_gamma   90.00
#
_symmetry.space_group_name_H-M   'P 1'
#
loop_
_entity.id
_entity.type
_entity.pdbx_description
1 polymer ?
#
loop_
_entity_poly.entity_id
_entity_poly.type
_entity_poly.pdbx_seq_one_letter_code
_entity_poly.pdbx_strand_id
1 'polypeptide(L)'
;MQKEYIDQLNQVTKDNQAKPLIVGITGEFYVVLEPFSNLDVESELGKLGVEVRRMTFISEWTKFSLFLNPLGVNEKDRIHKAALPYLKRDIGGDGWESVGEKVLHANRYDGLIHLAPFTCMPEITAQNIMPSTKENIPVLTILCDEQIAKPGMLTRLEAFVDLLERRRRKRNNK
;
A
#
# COMPACT_ATOMS: atom_id res chain seq x y z
N MET A 1 30.83 -2.02 -12.01
CA MET A 1 29.57 -2.54 -11.41
C MET A 1 28.52 -1.47 -11.17
N GLN A 2 28.46 -0.73 -10.05
CA GLN A 2 27.30 0.16 -9.79
C GLN A 2 27.08 1.24 -10.88
N LYS A 3 28.15 1.86 -11.36
CA LYS A 3 28.11 2.87 -12.43
C LYS A 3 27.58 2.29 -13.76
N GLU A 4 27.96 1.06 -14.04
CA GLU A 4 27.63 0.31 -15.26
C GLU A 4 26.14 -0.07 -15.30
N TYR A 5 25.56 -0.48 -14.16
CA TYR A 5 24.12 -0.72 -14.04
C TYR A 5 23.29 0.57 -14.14
N ILE A 6 23.78 1.67 -13.58
CA ILE A 6 23.12 2.99 -13.70
C ILE A 6 23.14 3.44 -15.16
N ASP A 7 24.25 3.24 -15.87
CA ASP A 7 24.37 3.59 -17.29
C ASP A 7 23.43 2.74 -18.16
N GLN A 8 23.31 1.43 -17.87
CA GLN A 8 22.32 0.56 -18.54
C GLN A 8 20.87 1.00 -18.24
N LEU A 9 20.56 1.35 -16.99
CA LEU A 9 19.22 1.82 -16.61
C LEU A 9 18.87 3.14 -17.32
N ASN A 10 19.85 4.02 -17.52
CA ASN A 10 19.65 5.30 -18.21
C ASN A 10 19.42 5.15 -19.71
N GLN A 11 19.80 4.01 -20.30
CA GLN A 11 19.52 3.69 -21.71
C GLN A 11 18.10 3.16 -21.95
N VAL A 12 17.36 2.82 -20.89
CA VAL A 12 15.96 2.39 -21.01
C VAL A 12 15.10 3.56 -21.48
N THR A 13 14.29 3.34 -22.51
CA THR A 13 13.34 4.33 -23.02
C THR A 13 12.39 4.77 -21.91
N LYS A 14 12.33 6.09 -21.64
CA LYS A 14 11.46 6.68 -20.62
C LYS A 14 10.32 7.42 -21.31
N ASP A 15 9.09 7.09 -20.96
CA ASP A 15 7.92 7.88 -21.35
C ASP A 15 7.61 8.91 -20.26
N ASN A 16 8.01 10.16 -20.48
CA ASN A 16 7.76 11.26 -19.54
C ASN A 16 6.31 11.77 -19.57
N GLN A 17 5.48 11.32 -20.52
CA GLN A 17 4.06 11.66 -20.60
C GLN A 17 3.16 10.57 -19.99
N ALA A 18 3.74 9.43 -19.61
CA ALA A 18 3.03 8.35 -18.96
C ALA A 18 2.38 8.86 -17.65
N LYS A 19 1.09 8.55 -17.50
CA LYS A 19 0.33 8.79 -16.26
C LYS A 19 -0.08 7.42 -15.70
N PRO A 20 0.83 6.71 -15.02
CA PRO A 20 0.51 5.41 -14.44
C PRO A 20 -0.60 5.53 -13.40
N LEU A 21 -1.28 4.42 -13.10
CA LEU A 21 -2.12 4.35 -11.91
C LEU A 21 -1.22 4.38 -10.68
N ILE A 22 -1.63 5.08 -9.64
CA ILE A 22 -0.89 5.12 -8.37
C ILE A 22 -1.61 4.22 -7.38
N VAL A 23 -0.95 3.14 -6.93
CA VAL A 23 -1.50 2.20 -5.96
C VAL A 23 -0.64 2.21 -4.70
N GLY A 24 -1.29 2.47 -3.56
CA GLY A 24 -0.64 2.37 -2.26
C GLY A 24 -0.60 0.92 -1.78
N ILE A 25 0.47 0.53 -1.08
CA ILE A 25 0.52 -0.72 -0.30
C ILE A 25 0.55 -0.36 1.18
N THR A 26 -0.35 -0.97 1.95
CA THR A 26 -0.45 -0.85 3.40
C THR A 26 -0.76 -2.21 4.04
N GLY A 27 -0.67 -2.29 5.35
CA GLY A 27 -0.94 -3.51 6.11
C GLY A 27 0.12 -3.81 7.14
N GLU A 28 0.17 -5.07 7.56
CA GLU A 28 1.10 -5.52 8.59
C GLU A 28 2.55 -5.36 8.12
N PHE A 29 3.39 -4.81 9.00
CA PHE A 29 4.73 -4.34 8.63
C PHE A 29 5.61 -5.42 7.99
N TYR A 30 5.61 -6.64 8.53
CA TYR A 30 6.47 -7.71 8.06
C TYR A 30 6.04 -8.19 6.68
N VAL A 31 4.74 -8.42 6.48
CA VAL A 31 4.19 -8.88 5.19
C VAL A 31 4.36 -7.83 4.09
N VAL A 32 4.30 -6.54 4.42
CA VAL A 32 4.55 -5.47 3.46
C VAL A 32 6.04 -5.39 3.07
N LEU A 33 6.94 -5.61 4.02
CA LEU A 33 8.37 -5.48 3.80
C LEU A 33 9.01 -6.69 3.12
N GLU A 34 8.60 -7.91 3.49
CA GLU A 34 9.18 -9.16 2.99
C GLU A 34 8.54 -9.59 1.66
N PRO A 35 9.22 -9.44 0.50
CA PRO A 35 8.62 -9.71 -0.80
C PRO A 35 8.21 -11.18 -0.98
N PHE A 36 8.94 -12.11 -0.36
CA PHE A 36 8.59 -13.52 -0.41
C PHE A 36 7.23 -13.80 0.25
N SER A 37 6.93 -13.13 1.37
CA SER A 37 5.68 -13.32 2.12
C SER A 37 4.45 -12.78 1.39
N ASN A 38 4.64 -11.83 0.46
CA ASN A 38 3.56 -11.27 -0.36
C ASN A 38 3.64 -11.70 -1.84
N LEU A 39 4.48 -12.66 -2.20
CA LEU A 39 4.63 -13.17 -3.58
C LEU A 39 5.02 -12.09 -4.61
N ASP A 40 5.84 -11.12 -4.18
CA ASP A 40 6.36 -10.01 -4.98
C ASP A 40 5.28 -9.06 -5.52
N VAL A 41 4.21 -8.79 -4.76
CA VAL A 41 3.08 -7.93 -5.18
C VAL A 41 3.53 -6.62 -5.82
N GLU A 42 4.55 -5.95 -5.28
CA GLU A 42 5.06 -4.72 -5.88
C GLU A 42 5.61 -4.92 -7.29
N SER A 43 6.42 -5.96 -7.49
CA SER A 43 7.00 -6.26 -8.79
C SER A 43 5.92 -6.63 -9.79
N GLU A 44 4.93 -7.42 -9.37
CA GLU A 44 3.81 -7.83 -10.22
C GLU A 44 2.93 -6.63 -10.62
N LEU A 45 2.67 -5.69 -9.71
CA LEU A 45 2.00 -4.42 -10.05
C LEU A 45 2.84 -3.55 -10.99
N GLY A 46 4.16 -3.50 -10.78
CA GLY A 46 5.08 -2.79 -11.66
C GLY A 46 5.05 -3.32 -13.08
N LYS A 47 4.96 -4.65 -13.26
CA LYS A 47 4.78 -5.28 -14.58
C LYS A 47 3.46 -4.90 -15.25
N LEU A 48 2.43 -4.57 -14.47
CA LEU A 48 1.14 -4.05 -14.97
C LEU A 48 1.18 -2.54 -15.27
N GLY A 49 2.33 -1.87 -15.15
CA GLY A 49 2.48 -0.44 -15.42
C GLY A 49 1.93 0.46 -14.32
N VAL A 50 1.82 -0.07 -13.09
CA VAL A 50 1.33 0.66 -11.91
C VAL A 50 2.51 1.26 -11.14
N GLU A 51 2.38 2.51 -10.73
CA GLU A 51 3.28 3.14 -9.76
C GLU A 51 2.87 2.71 -8.36
N VAL A 52 3.72 1.91 -7.72
CA VAL A 52 3.50 1.42 -6.36
C VAL A 52 4.12 2.40 -5.36
N ARG A 53 3.35 2.79 -4.34
CA ARG A 53 3.83 3.60 -3.22
C ARG A 53 3.68 2.86 -1.91
N ARG A 54 4.80 2.61 -1.23
CA ARG A 54 4.83 2.15 0.16
C ARG A 54 4.93 3.35 1.09
N MET A 55 4.16 3.36 2.16
CA MET A 55 4.29 4.36 3.24
C MET A 55 5.05 3.80 4.45
N THR A 56 4.99 2.49 4.69
CA THR A 56 5.77 1.82 5.74
C THR A 56 7.25 1.74 5.36
N PHE A 57 8.01 2.84 5.48
CA PHE A 57 9.45 2.81 5.29
C PHE A 57 10.16 2.35 6.58
N ILE A 58 11.10 1.43 6.43
CA ILE A 58 11.99 0.92 7.49
C ILE A 58 12.67 2.07 8.26
N SER A 59 12.94 3.21 7.63
CA SER A 59 13.54 4.39 8.28
C SER A 59 12.63 5.07 9.30
N GLU A 60 11.30 4.91 9.19
CA GLU A 60 10.34 5.39 10.19
C GLU A 60 10.16 4.37 11.32
N TRP A 61 10.19 3.08 11.00
CA TRP A 61 10.11 2.01 12.00
C TRP A 61 11.43 1.81 12.79
N THR A 62 12.60 2.05 12.19
CA THR A 62 13.88 1.98 12.93
C THR A 62 14.07 3.14 13.90
N LYS A 63 13.51 4.33 13.61
CA LYS A 63 13.37 5.42 14.60
C LYS A 63 12.47 5.07 15.79
N PHE A 64 11.66 4.02 15.66
CA PHE A 64 10.80 3.52 16.73
C PHE A 64 11.53 2.55 17.69
N SER A 65 12.50 1.76 17.19
CA SER A 65 13.31 0.88 18.05
C SER A 65 14.50 1.60 18.71
N LEU A 66 15.02 2.65 18.06
CA LEU A 66 16.08 3.51 18.59
C LEU A 66 15.52 4.90 18.94
N PHE A 67 15.45 5.16 20.25
CA PHE A 67 15.10 6.36 21.04
C PHE A 67 15.55 7.75 20.51
N LEU A 68 15.47 8.06 19.21
CA LEU A 68 16.08 9.24 18.60
C LEU A 68 15.20 9.80 17.48
N ASN A 69 14.40 10.83 17.80
CA ASN A 69 14.17 11.92 16.87
C ASN A 69 13.80 13.24 17.58
N PRO A 70 14.73 14.23 17.67
CA PRO A 70 14.45 15.57 18.19
C PRO A 70 13.77 16.52 17.18
N LEU A 71 13.56 16.09 15.93
CA LEU A 71 12.71 16.80 14.96
C LEU A 71 11.30 16.19 14.98
N GLY A 72 10.39 16.84 15.71
CA GLY A 72 9.00 16.42 15.94
C GLY A 72 8.08 16.43 14.70
N VAL A 73 8.48 15.76 13.62
CA VAL A 73 7.61 15.43 12.50
C VAL A 73 7.05 14.03 12.76
N ASN A 74 6.00 13.94 13.58
CA ASN A 74 5.30 12.68 13.81
C ASN A 74 4.32 12.42 12.66
N GLU A 75 4.81 11.85 11.57
CA GLU A 75 3.98 11.31 10.49
C GLU A 75 2.96 10.30 11.04
N LYS A 76 3.40 9.48 11.99
CA LYS A 76 2.56 8.56 12.76
C LYS A 76 1.40 9.24 13.49
N ASP A 77 1.61 10.41 14.11
CA ASP A 77 0.52 11.14 14.77
C ASP A 77 -0.53 11.63 13.77
N ARG A 78 -0.13 11.93 12.53
CA ARG A 78 -1.07 12.33 11.47
C ARG A 78 -1.89 11.13 11.02
N ILE A 79 -1.25 9.99 10.82
CA ILE A 79 -1.90 8.72 10.45
C ILE A 79 -2.90 8.31 11.54
N HIS A 80 -2.47 8.33 12.80
CA HIS A 80 -3.34 8.04 13.94
C HIS A 80 -4.53 9.01 14.00
N LYS A 81 -4.29 10.33 13.87
CA LYS A 81 -5.36 11.33 13.87
C LYS A 81 -6.36 11.13 12.73
N ALA A 82 -5.90 10.66 11.56
CA ALA A 82 -6.75 10.33 10.44
C ALA A 82 -7.58 9.05 10.68
N ALA A 83 -7.04 8.08 11.44
CA ALA A 83 -7.75 6.86 11.82
C ALA A 83 -8.77 7.06 12.97
N LEU A 84 -8.52 7.98 13.91
CA LEU A 84 -9.34 8.22 15.11
C LEU A 84 -10.86 8.35 14.88
N PRO A 85 -11.37 8.98 13.80
CA PRO A 85 -12.81 9.05 13.53
C PRO A 85 -13.46 7.67 13.34
N TYR A 86 -12.68 6.68 12.90
CA TYR A 86 -13.14 5.33 12.55
C TYR A 86 -12.67 4.27 13.54
N LEU A 87 -11.51 4.47 14.17
CA LEU A 87 -10.88 3.56 15.13
C LEU A 87 -10.42 4.33 16.38
N LYS A 88 -11.29 4.43 17.38
CA LYS A 88 -11.04 5.24 18.59
C LYS A 88 -10.09 4.61 19.60
N ARG A 89 -9.93 3.29 19.56
CA ARG A 89 -9.07 2.53 20.48
C ARG A 89 -8.00 1.81 19.69
N ASP A 90 -6.84 1.71 20.29
CA ASP A 90 -5.77 0.87 19.79
C ASP A 90 -6.22 -0.59 19.86
N ILE A 91 -6.12 -1.28 18.72
CA ILE A 91 -6.41 -2.72 18.61
C ILE A 91 -5.11 -3.55 18.58
N GLY A 92 -3.96 -2.90 18.75
CA GLY A 92 -2.63 -3.47 18.59
C GLY A 92 -2.24 -3.65 17.11
N GLY A 93 -1.00 -4.07 16.87
CA GLY A 93 -0.48 -4.26 15.52
C GLY A 93 -0.43 -2.94 14.74
N ASP A 94 -0.76 -2.99 13.45
CA ASP A 94 -0.70 -1.87 12.51
C ASP A 94 -2.11 -1.36 12.12
N GLY A 95 -3.11 -1.60 12.98
CA GLY A 95 -4.52 -1.32 12.66
C GLY A 95 -4.85 0.17 12.49
N TRP A 96 -4.22 1.06 13.26
CA TRP A 96 -4.36 2.50 13.08
C TRP A 96 -3.66 2.96 11.82
N GLU A 97 -2.49 2.40 11.54
CA GLU A 97 -1.68 2.66 10.37
C GLU A 97 -2.47 2.30 9.11
N SER A 98 -2.97 1.08 8.99
CA SER A 98 -3.77 0.60 7.85
C SER A 98 -4.99 1.49 7.54
N VAL A 99 -5.78 1.86 8.56
CA VAL A 99 -6.96 2.72 8.36
C VAL A 99 -6.56 4.17 8.07
N GLY A 100 -5.58 4.70 8.81
CA GLY A 100 -5.12 6.08 8.67
C GLY A 100 -4.47 6.34 7.31
N GLU A 101 -3.70 5.39 6.80
CA GLU A 101 -3.10 5.39 5.47
C GLU A 101 -4.16 5.53 4.37
N LYS A 102 -5.21 4.70 4.45
CA LYS A 102 -6.35 4.81 3.52
C LYS A 102 -6.92 6.23 3.53
N VAL A 103 -7.19 6.77 4.72
CA VAL A 103 -7.84 8.08 4.88
C VAL A 103 -6.95 9.21 4.37
N LEU A 104 -5.67 9.22 4.72
CA LEU A 104 -4.73 10.27 4.32
C LEU A 104 -4.44 10.27 2.81
N HIS A 105 -4.34 9.09 2.21
CA HIS A 105 -3.87 8.95 0.83
C HIS A 105 -4.97 8.71 -0.19
N ALA A 106 -6.24 8.67 0.23
CA ALA A 106 -7.38 8.50 -0.66
C ALA A 106 -7.45 9.50 -1.84
N ASN A 107 -6.94 10.72 -1.65
CA ASN A 107 -6.93 11.75 -2.69
C ASN A 107 -5.68 11.69 -3.60
N ARG A 108 -4.69 10.86 -3.25
CA ARG A 108 -3.41 10.74 -3.98
C ARG A 108 -3.28 9.40 -4.70
N TYR A 109 -3.97 8.37 -4.25
CA TYR A 109 -3.91 7.03 -4.83
C TYR A 109 -5.20 6.74 -5.61
N ASP A 110 -5.07 6.00 -6.71
CA ASP A 110 -6.21 5.49 -7.46
C ASP A 110 -6.79 4.22 -6.78
N GLY A 111 -5.97 3.47 -6.04
CA GLY A 111 -6.36 2.30 -5.26
C GLY A 111 -5.38 1.98 -4.13
N LEU A 112 -5.79 1.09 -3.23
CA LEU A 112 -4.99 0.63 -2.10
C LEU A 112 -4.96 -0.90 -2.07
N ILE A 113 -3.80 -1.48 -1.82
CA ILE A 113 -3.64 -2.91 -1.54
C ILE A 113 -3.31 -3.05 -0.06
N HIS A 114 -4.11 -3.87 0.62
CA HIS A 114 -3.98 -4.16 2.03
C HIS A 114 -3.43 -5.57 2.20
N LEU A 115 -2.21 -5.69 2.71
CA LEU A 115 -1.54 -6.97 2.92
C LEU A 115 -1.62 -7.34 4.41
N ALA A 116 -2.08 -8.54 4.72
CA ALA A 116 -2.18 -8.96 6.11
C ALA A 116 -1.92 -10.46 6.25
N PRO A 117 -1.22 -10.92 7.30
CA PRO A 117 -1.12 -12.35 7.53
C PRO A 117 -2.51 -12.93 7.84
N PHE A 118 -2.74 -14.17 7.41
CA PHE A 118 -3.96 -14.88 7.75
C PHE A 118 -4.10 -14.96 9.27
N THR A 119 -5.32 -14.75 9.79
CA THR A 119 -5.65 -14.63 11.24
C THR A 119 -5.17 -13.38 11.99
N CYS A 120 -4.59 -12.38 11.33
CA CYS A 120 -4.21 -11.13 12.00
C CYS A 120 -5.43 -10.32 12.45
N MET A 121 -5.87 -10.49 13.71
CA MET A 121 -7.07 -9.82 14.25
C MET A 121 -7.07 -8.29 14.04
N PRO A 122 -5.96 -7.55 14.28
CA PRO A 122 -5.94 -6.11 14.03
C PRO A 122 -6.20 -5.74 12.57
N GLU A 123 -5.56 -6.44 11.63
CA GLU A 123 -5.72 -6.16 10.20
C GLU A 123 -7.09 -6.59 9.68
N ILE A 124 -7.66 -7.70 10.17
CA ILE A 124 -9.04 -8.09 9.83
C ILE A 124 -10.03 -7.03 10.35
N THR A 125 -9.77 -6.46 11.52
CA THR A 125 -10.59 -5.38 12.05
C THR A 125 -10.44 -4.12 11.20
N ALA A 126 -9.21 -3.75 10.82
CA ALA A 126 -8.95 -2.63 9.92
C ALA A 126 -9.64 -2.82 8.55
N GLN A 127 -9.52 -4.01 7.94
CA GLN A 127 -10.21 -4.38 6.70
C GLN A 127 -11.72 -4.15 6.79
N ASN A 128 -12.35 -4.54 7.91
CA ASN A 128 -13.79 -4.35 8.10
C ASN A 128 -14.18 -2.87 8.30
N ILE A 129 -13.26 -2.06 8.85
CA ILE A 129 -13.46 -0.62 9.04
C ILE A 129 -13.26 0.14 7.73
N MET A 130 -12.32 -0.28 6.87
CA MET A 130 -11.98 0.42 5.64
C MET A 130 -13.21 0.76 4.76
N PRO A 131 -14.19 -0.12 4.50
CA PRO A 131 -15.40 0.24 3.74
C PRO A 131 -16.26 1.34 4.38
N SER A 132 -16.18 1.52 5.70
CA SER A 132 -16.96 2.53 6.45
C SER A 132 -16.33 3.92 6.43
N THR A 133 -15.09 4.07 5.94
CA THR A 133 -14.48 5.39 5.86
C THR A 133 -15.14 6.24 4.77
N LYS A 134 -15.17 7.56 4.94
CA LYS A 134 -15.80 8.51 4.00
C LYS A 134 -15.12 8.51 2.63
N GLU A 135 -13.87 8.08 2.60
CA GLU A 135 -13.01 8.09 1.44
C GLU A 135 -13.31 6.90 0.53
N ASN A 136 -13.80 7.23 -0.67
CA ASN A 136 -14.17 6.26 -1.68
C ASN A 136 -12.95 5.91 -2.55
N ILE A 137 -11.96 5.23 -1.95
CA ILE A 137 -10.84 4.60 -2.65
C ILE A 137 -11.03 3.07 -2.64
N PRO A 138 -10.93 2.38 -3.79
CA PRO A 138 -10.98 0.91 -3.85
C PRO A 138 -9.83 0.29 -3.06
N VAL A 139 -10.14 -0.71 -2.24
CA VAL A 139 -9.14 -1.47 -1.46
C VAL A 139 -9.20 -2.94 -1.86
N LEU A 140 -8.05 -3.53 -2.19
CA LEU A 140 -7.88 -4.97 -2.38
C LEU A 140 -7.12 -5.54 -1.19
N THR A 141 -7.78 -6.36 -0.36
CA THR A 141 -7.11 -7.08 0.72
C THR A 141 -6.59 -8.43 0.25
N ILE A 142 -5.29 -8.67 0.44
CA ILE A 142 -4.64 -9.96 0.21
C ILE A 142 -4.23 -10.47 1.59
N LEU A 143 -4.95 -11.49 2.05
CA LEU A 143 -4.51 -12.27 3.20
C LEU A 143 -3.37 -13.16 2.74
N CYS A 144 -2.23 -13.11 3.42
CA CYS A 144 -1.00 -13.84 3.17
C CYS A 144 -0.94 -15.11 4.04
N ASP A 145 -0.88 -16.28 3.41
CA ASP A 145 -0.67 -17.59 4.00
C ASP A 145 0.12 -18.50 3.04
N GLU A 146 0.57 -19.65 3.55
CA GLU A 146 1.36 -20.62 2.78
C GLU A 146 0.58 -21.31 1.65
N GLN A 147 -0.76 -21.31 1.72
CA GLN A 147 -1.63 -21.96 0.75
C GLN A 147 -1.98 -21.04 -0.45
N ILE A 148 -1.48 -19.81 -0.48
CA ILE A 148 -1.76 -18.88 -1.58
C ILE A 148 -1.06 -19.33 -2.85
N ALA A 149 -1.89 -19.64 -3.85
CA ALA A 149 -1.42 -19.86 -5.20
C ALA A 149 -1.11 -18.51 -5.88
N LYS A 150 0.17 -18.31 -6.27
CA LYS A 150 0.62 -17.13 -7.03
C LYS A 150 -0.26 -16.78 -8.24
N PRO A 151 -0.71 -17.74 -9.08
CA PRO A 151 -1.60 -17.42 -10.20
C PRO A 151 -2.92 -16.77 -9.77
N GLY A 152 -3.52 -17.23 -8.66
CA GLY A 152 -4.76 -16.66 -8.14
C GLY A 152 -4.56 -15.22 -7.64
N MET A 153 -3.42 -14.93 -7.03
CA MET A 153 -3.06 -13.56 -6.65
C MET A 153 -2.89 -12.66 -7.88
N LEU A 154 -2.18 -13.12 -8.91
CA LEU A 154 -1.96 -12.36 -10.14
C LEU A 154 -3.29 -11.96 -10.81
N THR A 155 -4.22 -12.90 -10.97
CA THR A 155 -5.54 -12.60 -11.55
C THR A 155 -6.32 -11.57 -10.72
N ARG A 156 -6.18 -11.59 -9.39
CA ARG A 156 -6.81 -10.58 -8.53
C ARG A 156 -6.17 -9.19 -8.69
N LEU A 157 -4.84 -9.13 -8.84
CA LEU A 157 -4.12 -7.88 -9.12
C LEU A 157 -4.52 -7.32 -10.49
N GLU A 158 -4.55 -8.15 -11.53
CA GLU A 158 -4.98 -7.77 -12.88
C GLU A 158 -6.40 -7.21 -12.88
N ALA A 159 -7.36 -7.96 -12.28
CA ALA A 159 -8.74 -7.52 -12.19
C ALA A 159 -8.90 -6.21 -11.40
N PHE A 160 -8.06 -6.00 -10.38
CA PHE A 160 -8.06 -4.77 -9.60
C PHE A 160 -7.53 -3.59 -10.41
N VAL A 161 -6.42 -3.74 -11.13
CA VAL A 161 -5.87 -2.71 -12.01
C VAL A 161 -6.88 -2.34 -13.10
N ASP A 162 -7.51 -3.32 -13.74
CA ASP A 162 -8.59 -3.10 -14.71
C ASP A 162 -9.75 -2.27 -14.16
N LEU A 163 -10.15 -2.55 -12.90
CA LEU A 163 -11.18 -1.78 -12.21
C LEU A 163 -10.75 -0.33 -12.00
N LEU A 164 -9.51 -0.09 -11.57
CA LEU A 164 -8.97 1.24 -11.36
C LEU A 164 -8.89 2.05 -12.66
N GLU A 165 -8.44 1.42 -13.75
CA GLU A 165 -8.42 2.05 -15.06
C GLU A 165 -9.82 2.49 -15.51
N ARG A 166 -10.81 1.61 -15.38
CA ARG A 166 -12.21 1.92 -15.73
C ARG A 166 -12.75 3.08 -14.90
N ARG A 167 -12.43 3.12 -13.61
CA ARG A 167 -12.81 4.21 -12.70
C ARG A 167 -12.17 5.54 -13.14
N ARG A 168 -10.89 5.53 -13.48
CA ARG A 168 -10.15 6.72 -13.97
C ARG A 168 -10.71 7.24 -15.29
N ARG A 169 -11.00 6.35 -16.25
CA ARG A 169 -11.63 6.70 -17.54
C ARG A 169 -13.01 7.35 -17.32
N LYS A 170 -13.84 6.80 -16.43
CA LYS A 170 -15.14 7.40 -16.06
C LYS A 170 -15.01 8.79 -15.42
N ARG A 171 -13.97 9.02 -14.62
CA ARG A 171 -13.68 10.33 -14.02
C ARG A 171 -13.25 11.37 -15.05
N ASN A 172 -12.46 10.97 -16.05
CA ASN A 172 -11.96 11.87 -17.09
C ASN A 172 -13.01 12.20 -18.19
N ASN A 173 -14.04 11.36 -18.34
CA ASN A 173 -15.14 11.56 -19.28
C ASN A 173 -16.31 12.39 -18.72
N LYS A 174 -16.20 12.86 -17.46
CA LYS A 174 -17.14 13.79 -16.82
C LYS A 174 -16.55 15.20 -16.87
#